data_AF-A0A5S9YDS6-F1
#
_entry.id   AF-A0A5S9YDS6-F1
#
_cell.length_a   1.000
_cell.length_b   1.000
_cell.length_c   1.000
_cell.angle_alpha   90.00
_cell.angle_beta   90.00
_cell.angle_gamma   90.00
#
_symmetry.space_group_name_H-M   'P 1'
#
loop_
_entity.id
_entity.type
_entity.pdbx_description
1 polymer ?
#
loop_
_entity_poly.entity_id
_entity_poly.type
_entity_poly.pdbx_seq_one_letter_code
_entity_poly.pdbx_strand_id
1 'polypeptide(L)'
;MFYLLTTGCAYIAALDLKNNKDPIFLQIQFQNFPLIPQHEWEILASCSRSDYIAESSSGERFIVQWYLTYVVEPWGNGNITKVFRETKRFMVFKEEEEHKFQRRKMIANYTENIGDLCIFIGRNETFCLEASKYPGLRRNSIYYTGHGFGVYDIRKKSFREYDSSDFPMFNELLFLSPPLY
;
A
#
# COMPACT_ATOMS: atom_id res chain seq x y z
N MET A 1 20.01 3.20 -4.99
CA MET A 1 19.83 2.23 -3.90
C MET A 1 18.60 1.40 -4.24
N PHE A 2 18.64 0.07 -4.08
CA PHE A 2 17.49 -0.81 -4.24
C PHE A 2 16.99 -1.23 -2.86
N TYR A 3 15.68 -1.28 -2.68
CA TYR A 3 15.06 -1.67 -1.42
C TYR A 3 14.14 -2.87 -1.63
N LEU A 4 14.28 -3.87 -0.77
CA LEU A 4 13.41 -5.04 -0.73
C LEU A 4 12.80 -5.16 0.66
N LEU A 5 11.47 -5.19 0.76
CA LEU A 5 10.82 -5.53 2.02
C LEU A 5 10.78 -7.04 2.19
N THR A 6 11.17 -7.49 3.38
CA THR A 6 10.92 -8.87 3.79
C THR A 6 9.43 -9.06 4.07
N THR A 7 8.92 -10.28 3.86
CA THR A 7 7.57 -10.67 4.28
C THR A 7 7.31 -10.29 5.73
N GLY A 8 6.20 -9.59 5.99
CA GLY A 8 5.83 -9.10 7.33
C GLY A 8 6.51 -7.80 7.76
N CYS A 9 7.38 -7.21 6.93
CA CYS A 9 8.01 -5.90 7.14
C CYS A 9 8.75 -5.73 8.47
N ALA A 10 9.40 -6.78 8.94
CA ALA A 10 10.33 -6.65 10.06
C ALA A 10 11.64 -5.96 9.63
N TYR A 11 12.05 -6.18 8.37
CA TYR A 11 13.30 -5.64 7.83
C TYR A 11 13.14 -5.14 6.38
N ILE A 12 14.00 -4.20 6.01
CA ILE A 12 14.29 -3.79 4.64
C ILE A 12 15.72 -4.14 4.31
N ALA A 13 15.93 -4.79 3.17
CA ALA A 13 17.26 -4.95 2.59
C ALA A 13 17.53 -3.78 1.63
N ALA A 14 18.55 -2.98 1.94
CA ALA A 14 19.04 -1.89 1.11
C ALA A 14 20.32 -2.31 0.39
N LEU A 15 20.30 -2.29 -0.95
CA LEU A 15 21.41 -2.70 -1.80
C LEU A 15 21.90 -1.52 -2.65
N ASP A 16 23.16 -1.13 -2.44
CA ASP A 16 23.83 -0.15 -3.30
C ASP A 16 24.56 -0.89 -4.42
N LEU A 17 23.94 -0.94 -5.61
CA LEU A 17 24.54 -1.61 -6.78
C LEU A 17 25.89 -1.02 -7.20
N LYS A 18 26.22 0.23 -6.81
CA LYS A 18 27.49 0.86 -7.19
C LYS A 18 28.63 0.50 -6.24
N ASN A 19 28.36 0.40 -4.94
CA ASN A 19 29.40 0.37 -3.92
C ASN A 19 29.37 -0.86 -3.00
N ASN A 20 28.29 -1.63 -2.95
CA ASN A 20 28.14 -2.75 -2.02
C ASN A 20 27.85 -4.06 -2.76
N LYS A 21 28.67 -5.09 -2.47
CA LYS A 21 28.37 -6.47 -2.87
C LYS A 21 27.31 -7.13 -1.97
N ASP A 22 27.18 -6.65 -0.73
CA ASP A 22 26.27 -7.21 0.28
C ASP A 22 25.13 -6.25 0.64
N PRO A 23 23.88 -6.75 0.76
CA PRO A 23 22.74 -5.93 1.19
C PRO A 23 22.86 -5.54 2.67
N ILE A 24 22.49 -4.30 2.99
CA ILE A 24 22.36 -3.82 4.36
C ILE A 24 20.93 -4.10 4.82
N PHE A 25 20.79 -4.86 5.90
CA PHE A 25 19.49 -5.09 6.52
C PHE A 25 19.19 -4.00 7.58
N LEU A 26 18.05 -3.34 7.42
CA LEU A 26 17.54 -2.32 8.32
C LEU A 26 16.27 -2.86 9.00
N GLN A 27 16.25 -2.87 10.32
CA GLN A 27 15.05 -3.21 11.08
C GLN A 27 14.06 -2.05 11.01
N ILE A 28 12.82 -2.32 10.62
CA ILE A 28 11.77 -1.29 10.57
C ILE A 28 11.15 -1.16 11.96
N GLN A 29 11.04 0.07 12.43
CA GLN A 29 10.32 0.41 13.65
C GLN A 29 9.14 1.32 13.31
N PHE A 30 7.94 0.73 13.29
CA PHE A 30 6.70 1.48 13.10
C PHE A 30 6.32 2.25 14.37
N GLN A 31 5.97 3.52 14.21
CA GLN A 31 5.63 4.42 15.31
C GLN A 31 4.37 5.23 15.00
N ASN A 32 3.82 5.87 16.04
CA ASN A 32 2.71 6.83 15.94
C ASN A 32 1.43 6.24 15.33
N PHE A 33 1.19 4.94 15.51
CA PHE A 33 -0.02 4.26 15.07
C PHE A 33 -1.30 5.05 15.46
N PRO A 34 -2.34 5.01 14.62
CA PRO A 34 -3.56 5.77 14.88
C PRO A 34 -4.22 5.28 16.16
N LEU A 35 -4.81 6.23 16.90
CA LEU A 35 -5.71 5.90 18.00
C LEU A 35 -7.00 5.32 17.41
N ILE A 36 -7.14 4.00 17.46
CA ILE A 36 -8.37 3.29 17.08
C ILE A 36 -8.82 2.40 18.24
N PRO A 37 -10.14 2.13 18.37
CA PRO A 37 -10.66 1.26 19.41
C PRO A 37 -10.08 -0.15 19.36
N GLN A 38 -10.02 -0.83 20.51
CA GLN A 38 -9.49 -2.19 20.64
C GLN A 38 -10.17 -3.19 19.68
N HIS A 39 -11.49 -3.11 19.52
CA HIS A 39 -12.22 -4.00 18.61
C HIS A 39 -11.83 -3.78 17.13
N GLU A 40 -11.46 -2.56 16.72
CA GLU A 40 -10.94 -2.33 15.38
C GLU A 40 -9.56 -2.96 15.20
N TRP A 41 -8.71 -2.91 16.23
CA TRP A 41 -7.42 -3.61 16.22
C TRP A 41 -7.57 -5.12 16.08
N GLU A 42 -8.52 -5.71 16.79
CA GLU A 42 -8.81 -7.15 16.70
C GLU A 42 -9.27 -7.54 15.30
N ILE A 43 -10.13 -6.73 14.67
CA ILE A 43 -10.52 -6.91 13.27
C ILE A 43 -9.29 -6.86 12.35
N LEU A 44 -8.42 -5.86 12.49
CA LEU A 44 -7.20 -5.77 11.68
C LEU A 44 -6.22 -6.92 11.93
N ALA A 45 -6.13 -7.43 13.16
CA ALA A 45 -5.28 -8.56 13.51
C ALA A 45 -5.76 -9.87 12.87
N SER A 46 -7.08 -10.00 12.61
CA SER A 46 -7.64 -11.13 11.87
C SER A 46 -7.51 -11.02 10.34
N CYS A 47 -7.19 -9.82 9.82
CA CYS A 47 -7.02 -9.61 8.39
C CYS A 47 -5.70 -10.21 7.90
N SER A 48 -5.68 -10.63 6.64
CA SER A 48 -4.42 -10.82 5.93
C SER A 48 -3.79 -9.46 5.63
N ARG A 49 -2.46 -9.35 5.72
CA ARG A 49 -1.74 -8.10 5.49
C ARG A 49 -0.72 -8.27 4.35
N SER A 50 -0.79 -7.38 3.36
CA SER A 50 0.23 -7.24 2.32
C SER A 50 0.94 -5.91 2.50
N ASP A 51 2.25 -5.90 2.37
CA ASP A 51 3.06 -4.72 2.66
C ASP A 51 3.83 -4.26 1.40
N TYR A 52 3.94 -2.95 1.22
CA TYR A 52 4.48 -2.32 0.02
C TYR A 52 5.37 -1.13 0.37
N ILE A 53 6.31 -0.78 -0.51
CA ILE A 53 7.08 0.47 -0.42
C ILE A 53 6.92 1.28 -1.69
N ALA A 54 6.86 2.59 -1.53
CA ALA A 54 6.93 3.52 -2.65
C ALA A 54 7.92 4.63 -2.30
N GLU A 55 8.75 5.02 -3.27
CA GLU A 55 9.65 6.17 -3.19
C GLU A 55 9.13 7.25 -4.14
N SER A 56 9.06 8.47 -3.64
CA SER A 56 8.67 9.65 -4.43
C SER A 56 9.85 10.22 -5.21
N SER A 57 9.56 11.11 -6.15
CA SER A 57 10.57 11.88 -6.91
C SER A 57 11.50 12.71 -6.02
N SER A 58 11.03 13.16 -4.84
CA SER A 58 11.80 13.91 -3.85
C SER A 58 12.71 13.02 -2.99
N GLY A 59 12.55 11.70 -3.05
CA GLY A 59 13.27 10.73 -2.22
C GLY A 59 12.56 10.37 -0.91
N GLU A 60 11.37 10.92 -0.65
CA GLU A 60 10.53 10.50 0.48
C GLU A 60 10.03 9.08 0.26
N ARG A 61 10.13 8.22 1.29
CA ARG A 61 9.69 6.83 1.23
C ARG A 61 8.49 6.57 2.11
N PHE A 62 7.59 5.75 1.60
CA PHE A 62 6.35 5.36 2.26
C PHE A 62 6.24 3.84 2.29
N ILE A 63 5.97 3.27 3.46
CA ILE A 63 5.57 1.88 3.63
C ILE A 63 4.05 1.85 3.75
N VAL A 64 3.39 1.06 2.91
CA VAL A 64 1.94 0.88 2.93
C VAL A 64 1.60 -0.53 3.38
N GLN A 65 0.80 -0.63 4.44
CA GLN A 65 0.21 -1.88 4.91
C GLN A 65 -1.23 -1.96 4.40
N TRP A 66 -1.53 -2.97 3.58
CA TRP A 66 -2.84 -3.26 3.02
C TRP A 66 -3.48 -4.43 3.76
N TYR A 67 -4.52 -4.14 4.54
CA TYR A 67 -5.29 -5.12 5.28
C TYR A 67 -6.48 -5.59 4.46
N LEU A 68 -6.57 -6.91 4.29
CA LEU A 68 -7.54 -7.61 3.45
C LEU A 68 -8.31 -8.62 4.30
N THR A 69 -9.63 -8.58 4.22
CA THR A 69 -10.52 -9.57 4.84
C THR A 69 -11.00 -10.58 3.80
N TYR A 70 -11.42 -11.75 4.27
CA TYR A 70 -12.06 -12.76 3.43
C TYR A 70 -13.57 -12.61 3.53
N VAL A 71 -14.23 -12.52 2.38
CA VAL A 71 -15.69 -12.52 2.26
C VAL A 71 -16.11 -13.82 1.59
N VAL A 72 -17.11 -14.47 2.17
CA VAL A 72 -17.68 -15.72 1.66
C VAL A 72 -19.11 -15.44 1.26
N GLU A 73 -19.40 -15.54 -0.04
CA GLU A 73 -20.73 -15.31 -0.58
C GLU A 73 -21.25 -16.57 -1.29
N PRO A 74 -22.54 -16.91 -1.13
CA PRO A 74 -23.16 -17.96 -1.94
C PRO A 74 -23.25 -17.50 -3.39
N TRP A 75 -22.84 -18.36 -4.31
CA TRP A 75 -22.88 -18.11 -5.76
C TRP A 75 -23.79 -19.12 -6.46
N GLY A 76 -24.56 -18.65 -7.44
CA GLY A 76 -25.48 -19.48 -8.21
C GLY A 76 -26.62 -20.04 -7.35
N ASN A 77 -26.84 -21.35 -7.39
CA ASN A 77 -27.92 -22.03 -6.66
C ASN A 77 -27.63 -22.29 -5.16
N GLY A 78 -26.60 -21.64 -4.60
CA GLY A 78 -26.23 -21.76 -3.18
C GLY A 78 -25.36 -22.97 -2.82
N ASN A 79 -25.07 -23.86 -3.78
CA ASN A 79 -24.19 -25.02 -3.56
C ASN A 79 -22.70 -24.68 -3.70
N ILE A 80 -22.37 -23.48 -4.21
CA ILE A 80 -21.01 -23.02 -4.41
C ILE A 80 -20.81 -21.76 -3.58
N THR A 81 -19.79 -21.74 -2.74
CA THR A 81 -19.35 -20.54 -2.03
C THR A 81 -18.21 -19.90 -2.79
N LYS A 82 -18.35 -18.62 -3.11
CA LYS A 82 -17.28 -17.79 -3.65
C LYS A 82 -16.55 -17.15 -2.47
N VAL A 83 -15.25 -17.41 -2.37
CA VAL A 83 -14.38 -16.74 -1.40
C VAL A 83 -13.55 -15.72 -2.16
N PHE A 84 -13.64 -14.46 -1.77
CA PHE A 84 -12.79 -13.40 -2.30
C PHE A 84 -12.23 -12.53 -1.19
N ARG A 85 -11.22 -11.74 -1.53
CA ARG A 85 -10.59 -10.79 -0.61
C ARG A 85 -11.15 -9.41 -0.87
N GLU A 86 -11.50 -8.72 0.21
CA GLU A 86 -11.96 -7.33 0.18
C GLU A 86 -10.98 -6.45 0.95
N THR A 87 -10.79 -5.22 0.47
CA THR A 87 -9.97 -4.23 1.15
C THR A 87 -10.63 -3.77 2.43
N LYS A 88 -9.99 -4.03 3.58
CA LYS A 88 -10.47 -3.54 4.87
C LYS A 88 -9.92 -2.15 5.19
N ARG A 89 -8.61 -1.97 5.03
CA ARG A 89 -7.92 -0.72 5.40
C ARG A 89 -6.53 -0.63 4.78
N PHE A 90 -6.09 0.60 4.55
CA PHE A 90 -4.67 0.91 4.36
C PHE A 90 -4.12 1.69 5.55
N MET A 91 -2.88 1.40 5.93
CA MET A 91 -2.08 2.24 6.81
C MET A 91 -0.81 2.67 6.06
N VAL A 92 -0.49 3.95 6.13
CA VAL A 92 0.69 4.52 5.46
C VAL A 92 1.65 5.01 6.51
N PHE A 93 2.92 4.66 6.36
CA PHE A 93 4.01 5.07 7.23
C PHE A 93 5.06 5.79 6.40
N LYS A 94 5.44 7.00 6.80
CA LYS A 94 6.50 7.78 6.19
C LYS A 94 7.83 7.47 6.88
N GLU A 95 8.87 7.22 6.09
CA GLU A 95 10.24 7.12 6.60
C GLU A 95 10.66 8.45 7.24
N GLU A 96 11.23 8.38 8.43
CA GLU A 96 11.87 9.53 9.08
C GLU A 96 13.29 9.70 8.55
N GLU A 97 13.62 10.90 8.05
CA GLU A 97 14.93 11.19 7.45
C GLU A 97 16.07 11.22 8.48
N GLU A 98 15.77 11.26 9.78
CA GLU A 98 16.79 11.45 10.81
C GLU A 98 17.53 10.15 11.20
N HIS A 99 18.86 10.29 11.10
CA HIS A 99 19.92 9.36 11.49
C HIS A 99 20.30 8.28 10.47
N LYS A 100 21.04 8.74 9.45
CA LYS A 100 22.19 8.07 8.81
C LYS A 100 22.64 6.82 9.57
N PHE A 101 22.17 5.63 9.17
CA PHE A 101 22.79 4.31 9.28
C PHE A 101 23.55 3.91 10.57
N GLN A 102 23.48 4.65 11.67
CA GLN A 102 24.30 4.40 12.86
C GLN A 102 23.76 3.20 13.66
N ARG A 103 22.55 2.70 13.35
CA ARG A 103 21.91 1.63 14.14
C ARG A 103 21.22 0.50 13.36
N ARG A 104 21.38 0.36 12.04
CA ARG A 104 20.63 -0.64 11.22
C ARG A 104 19.12 -0.61 11.53
N LYS A 105 18.57 0.59 11.73
CA LYS A 105 17.16 0.84 12.06
C LYS A 105 16.60 1.89 11.10
N MET A 106 15.37 1.70 10.69
CA MET A 106 14.58 2.64 9.91
C MET A 106 13.30 2.94 10.71
N ILE A 107 13.08 4.21 11.04
CA ILE A 107 11.87 4.63 11.75
C ILE A 107 10.82 5.00 10.71
N ALA A 108 9.63 4.43 10.85
CA ALA A 108 8.51 4.67 9.95
C ALA A 108 7.31 5.17 10.76
N ASN A 109 6.95 6.45 10.58
CA ASN A 109 5.89 7.11 11.33
C ASN A 109 4.58 7.03 10.57
N TYR A 110 3.52 6.56 11.23
CA TYR A 110 2.18 6.56 10.62
C TYR A 110 1.79 7.99 10.20
N THR A 111 1.20 8.11 9.02
CA THR A 111 0.72 9.37 8.49
C THR A 111 -0.63 9.21 7.81
N GLU A 112 -1.47 10.23 7.96
CA GLU A 112 -2.74 10.35 7.23
C GLU A 112 -2.63 11.35 6.07
N ASN A 113 -1.42 11.86 5.84
CA ASN A 113 -1.15 12.89 4.86
C ASN A 113 0.21 12.68 4.19
N ILE A 114 0.19 12.36 2.89
CA ILE A 114 1.37 12.30 2.02
C ILE A 114 1.47 13.54 1.10
N GLY A 115 0.66 14.57 1.34
CA GLY A 115 0.72 15.84 0.62
C GLY A 115 0.13 15.76 -0.80
N ASP A 116 0.86 16.29 -1.78
CA ASP A 116 0.47 16.27 -3.20
C ASP A 116 0.62 14.88 -3.83
N LEU A 117 1.16 13.90 -3.10
CA LEU A 117 1.47 12.60 -3.65
C LEU A 117 0.24 11.68 -3.74
N CYS A 118 0.32 10.72 -4.65
CA CYS A 118 -0.53 9.54 -4.68
C CYS A 118 0.34 8.29 -4.86
N ILE A 119 -0.10 7.17 -4.28
CA ILE A 119 0.61 5.90 -4.32
C ILE A 119 -0.19 4.93 -5.18
N PHE A 120 0.49 4.22 -6.08
CA PHE A 120 -0.09 3.17 -6.91
C PHE A 120 0.39 1.81 -6.40
N ILE A 121 -0.54 0.92 -6.09
CA ILE A 121 -0.28 -0.46 -5.65
C ILE A 121 -0.87 -1.45 -6.64
N GLY A 122 0.00 -1.98 -7.49
CA GLY A 122 -0.34 -3.01 -8.46
C GLY A 122 0.03 -4.40 -7.98
N ARG A 123 -0.15 -5.39 -8.85
CA ARG A 123 0.21 -6.77 -8.56
C ARG A 123 1.72 -6.98 -8.41
N ASN A 124 2.51 -6.29 -9.23
CA ASN A 124 3.96 -6.49 -9.34
C ASN A 124 4.78 -5.22 -9.07
N GLU A 125 4.13 -4.05 -9.04
CA GLU A 125 4.83 -2.78 -8.93
C GLU A 125 4.09 -1.81 -8.01
N THR A 126 4.89 -0.99 -7.34
CA THR A 126 4.44 0.10 -6.49
C THR A 126 5.24 1.33 -6.79
N PHE A 127 4.56 2.44 -7.02
CA PHE A 127 5.22 3.70 -7.33
C PHE A 127 4.42 4.89 -6.78
N CYS A 128 5.08 6.04 -6.73
CA CYS A 128 4.51 7.27 -6.19
C CYS A 128 4.61 8.39 -7.22
N LEU A 129 3.53 9.15 -7.40
CA LEU A 129 3.47 10.30 -8.32
C LEU A 129 2.97 11.55 -7.59
N GLU A 130 3.44 12.71 -8.03
CA GLU A 130 2.86 14.01 -7.69
C GLU A 130 1.54 14.18 -8.44
N ALA A 131 0.43 14.21 -7.73
CA ALA A 131 -0.90 14.30 -8.33
C ALA A 131 -1.09 15.61 -9.10
N SER A 132 -0.45 16.72 -8.69
CA SER A 132 -0.53 18.00 -9.40
C SER A 132 0.00 17.95 -10.84
N LYS A 133 0.90 17.01 -11.15
CA LYS A 133 1.48 16.85 -12.49
C LYS A 133 0.56 16.13 -13.48
N TYR A 134 -0.51 15.49 -13.01
CA TYR A 134 -1.36 14.63 -13.84
C TYR A 134 -2.85 14.93 -13.61
N PRO A 135 -3.56 15.47 -14.61
CA PRO A 135 -5.01 15.70 -14.51
C PRO A 135 -5.77 14.42 -14.13
N GLY A 136 -6.71 14.54 -13.19
CA GLY A 136 -7.55 13.43 -12.72
C GLY A 136 -6.99 12.65 -11.53
N LEU A 137 -5.70 12.81 -11.19
CA LEU A 137 -5.15 12.22 -9.97
C LEU A 137 -5.59 12.97 -8.72
N ARG A 138 -5.83 12.20 -7.65
CA ARG A 138 -6.20 12.72 -6.34
C ARG A 138 -4.99 12.72 -5.43
N ARG A 139 -4.69 13.88 -4.87
CA ARG A 139 -3.71 14.04 -3.79
C ARG A 139 -4.07 13.17 -2.60
N ASN A 140 -3.06 12.81 -1.82
CA ASN A 140 -3.21 12.05 -0.58
C ASN A 140 -4.08 10.78 -0.72
N SER A 141 -3.86 10.03 -1.80
CA SER A 141 -4.68 8.87 -2.16
C SER A 141 -3.82 7.67 -2.55
N ILE A 142 -4.41 6.48 -2.41
CA ILE A 142 -3.83 5.21 -2.88
C ILE A 142 -4.72 4.65 -3.98
N TYR A 143 -4.15 4.44 -5.15
CA TYR A 143 -4.78 3.74 -6.26
C TYR A 143 -4.33 2.27 -6.20
N TYR A 144 -5.26 1.34 -6.16
CA TYR A 144 -4.94 -0.07 -5.97
C TYR A 144 -5.64 -0.97 -6.96
N THR A 145 -5.00 -2.09 -7.29
CA THR A 145 -5.55 -3.17 -8.09
C THR A 145 -5.09 -4.54 -7.57
N GLY A 146 -5.84 -5.60 -7.87
CA GLY A 146 -5.50 -7.01 -7.59
C GLY A 146 -6.50 -7.74 -6.68
N HIS A 147 -6.96 -7.09 -5.61
CA HIS A 147 -8.02 -7.58 -4.72
C HIS A 147 -9.24 -6.63 -4.76
N GLY A 148 -9.64 -6.27 -5.98
CA GLY A 148 -10.50 -5.13 -6.28
C GLY A 148 -9.75 -4.08 -7.10
N PHE A 149 -10.45 -3.01 -7.46
CA PHE A 149 -9.87 -1.85 -8.16
C PHE A 149 -10.51 -0.57 -7.62
N GLY A 150 -9.70 0.37 -7.14
CA GLY A 150 -10.26 1.53 -6.46
C GLY A 150 -9.26 2.60 -6.08
N VAL A 151 -9.80 3.67 -5.49
CA VAL A 151 -9.05 4.77 -4.89
C VAL A 151 -9.39 4.88 -3.42
N TYR A 152 -8.37 4.87 -2.57
CA TYR A 152 -8.48 5.07 -1.14
C TYR A 152 -7.99 6.46 -0.75
N ASP A 153 -8.85 7.26 -0.12
CA ASP A 153 -8.49 8.56 0.46
C ASP A 153 -7.86 8.32 1.84
N ILE A 154 -6.56 8.62 1.97
CA ILE A 154 -5.77 8.28 3.16
C ILE A 154 -6.31 9.00 4.40
N ARG A 155 -6.71 10.28 4.25
CA ARG A 155 -7.19 11.10 5.36
C ARG A 155 -8.60 10.70 5.79
N LYS A 156 -9.50 10.49 4.83
CA LYS A 156 -10.89 10.11 5.11
C LYS A 156 -11.05 8.64 5.48
N LYS A 157 -10.04 7.82 5.20
CA LYS A 157 -10.05 6.36 5.40
C LYS A 157 -11.22 5.71 4.69
N SER A 158 -11.48 6.17 3.46
CA SER A 158 -12.62 5.72 2.66
C SER A 158 -12.18 5.30 1.27
N PHE A 159 -12.87 4.29 0.74
CA PHE A 159 -12.65 3.76 -0.59
C PHE A 159 -13.70 4.28 -1.56
N ARG A 160 -13.28 4.46 -2.81
CA ARG A 160 -14.14 4.45 -3.99
C ARG A 160 -13.71 3.29 -4.85
N GLU A 161 -14.44 2.19 -4.75
CA GLU A 161 -14.25 1.06 -5.64
C GLU A 161 -14.95 1.31 -6.96
N TYR A 162 -14.28 0.92 -8.03
CA TYR A 162 -14.82 0.93 -9.37
C TYR A 162 -15.45 -0.43 -9.64
N ASP A 163 -16.55 -0.44 -10.39
CA ASP A 163 -17.16 -1.71 -10.78
C ASP A 163 -16.21 -2.45 -11.74
N SER A 164 -15.82 -3.65 -11.33
CA SER A 164 -15.01 -4.55 -12.15
C SER A 164 -15.75 -5.08 -13.37
N SER A 165 -17.08 -4.95 -13.42
CA SER A 165 -17.90 -5.42 -14.54
C SER A 165 -17.60 -4.67 -15.86
N ASP A 166 -17.15 -3.42 -15.76
CA ASP A 166 -16.75 -2.59 -16.90
C ASP A 166 -15.33 -2.88 -17.41
N PHE A 167 -14.53 -3.64 -16.65
CA PHE A 167 -13.16 -4.01 -17.01
C PHE A 167 -13.10 -5.47 -17.45
N PRO A 168 -12.53 -5.78 -18.62
CA PRO A 168 -12.40 -7.16 -19.03
C PRO A 168 -11.53 -7.87 -17.97
N MET A 169 -12.11 -8.88 -17.33
CA MET A 169 -11.51 -9.67 -16.26
C MET A 169 -10.31 -10.47 -16.80
N PHE A 170 -9.22 -9.77 -17.09
CA PHE A 170 -7.94 -10.37 -17.40
C PHE A 170 -7.06 -10.30 -16.16
N ASN A 171 -6.31 -11.38 -15.93
CA ASN A 171 -5.37 -11.58 -14.83
C ASN A 171 -4.25 -10.52 -14.71
N GLU A 172 -4.27 -9.49 -15.55
CA GLU A 172 -3.26 -8.45 -15.71
C GLU A 172 -3.92 -7.05 -15.75
N LEU A 173 -4.48 -6.62 -14.63
CA LEU A 173 -4.82 -5.20 -14.46
C LEU A 173 -3.52 -4.42 -14.25
N LEU A 174 -2.95 -3.92 -15.34
CA LEU A 174 -2.02 -2.79 -15.34
C LEU A 174 -2.82 -1.52 -15.00
N PHE A 175 -2.14 -0.49 -14.47
CA PHE A 175 -2.74 0.82 -14.25
C PHE A 175 -3.09 1.50 -15.59
N LEU A 176 -4.20 1.08 -16.20
CA LEU A 176 -4.80 1.79 -17.30
C LEU A 176 -5.76 2.81 -16.70
N SER A 177 -5.47 4.09 -16.94
CA SER A 177 -6.37 5.17 -16.55
C SER A 177 -7.73 4.95 -17.23
N PRO A 178 -8.87 5.05 -16.51
CA PRO A 178 -10.16 5.06 -17.18
C PRO A 178 -10.21 6.25 -18.16
N PRO A 179 -10.85 6.10 -19.33
CA PRO A 179 -11.00 7.18 -20.28
C PRO A 179 -11.76 8.34 -19.62
N LEU A 180 -11.15 9.52 -19.62
CA LEU A 180 -11.80 10.76 -19.23
C LEU A 180 -12.85 11.07 -20.30
N TYR A 181 -14.13 10.87 -19.97
CA TYR A 181 -15.27 11.44 -20.71
C TYR A 181 -15.70 12.75 -20.06
#